data_AF-A0A937GXW2-F1
#
_entry.id   AF-A0A937GXW2-F1
#
_cell.length_a   1.000
_cell.length_b   1.000
_cell.length_c   1.000
_cell.angle_alpha   90.00
_cell.angle_beta   90.00
_cell.angle_gamma   90.00
#
_symmetry.space_group_name_H-M   'P 1'
#
loop_
_entity.id
_entity.type
_entity.pdbx_description
1 polymer ?
#
loop_
_entity_poly.entity_id
_entity_poly.type
_entity_poly.pdbx_seq_one_letter_code
_entity_poly.pdbx_strand_id
1 'polypeptide(L)' 'IYASTFYMATGFHGFHVLVGTIFLTVCLFRGLKGHFTADHHFGFEAAAWYWHFVDVVWLFLFVCIYWWGG' A
#
# COMPACT_ATOMS: atom_id res chain seq x y z
N ILE A 1 2.04 -9.60 -25.13
CA ILE A 1 0.88 -9.30 -24.25
C ILE A 1 1.21 -9.62 -22.79
N TYR A 2 1.59 -10.86 -22.44
CA TYR A 2 1.89 -11.25 -21.05
C TYR A 2 2.91 -10.35 -20.33
N ALA A 3 4.10 -10.13 -20.91
CA ALA A 3 5.14 -9.31 -20.27
C ALA A 3 4.69 -7.85 -20.06
N SER A 4 4.03 -7.24 -21.05
CA SER A 4 3.52 -5.87 -20.94
C SER A 4 2.44 -5.73 -19.86
N THR A 5 1.51 -6.70 -19.75
CA THR A 5 0.48 -6.69 -18.70
C THR A 5 1.08 -6.97 -17.32
N PHE A 6 2.07 -7.86 -17.24
CA PHE A 6 2.80 -8.18 -16.02
C PHE A 6 3.49 -6.94 -15.44
N TYR A 7 4.32 -6.27 -16.24
CA TYR A 7 5.09 -5.11 -15.77
C TYR A 7 4.20 -3.91 -15.47
N MET A 8 3.12 -3.71 -16.23
CA MET A 8 2.16 -2.64 -15.93
C MET A 8 1.46 -2.89 -14.59
N ALA A 9 0.91 -4.08 -14.36
CA ALA A 9 0.16 -4.40 -13.15
C ALA A 9 1.05 -4.41 -11.90
N THR A 10 2.20 -5.09 -11.96
CA THR A 10 3.16 -5.17 -10.84
C THR A 10 3.85 -3.82 -10.59
N GLY A 11 4.20 -3.07 -11.64
CA GLY A 11 4.80 -1.74 -11.53
C GLY A 11 3.85 -0.70 -10.92
N PHE A 12 2.59 -0.69 -11.34
CA PHE A 12 1.58 0.20 -10.76
C PHE A 12 1.28 -0.14 -9.30
N HIS A 13 1.24 -1.43 -8.97
CA HIS A 13 1.14 -1.88 -7.59
C HIS A 13 2.36 -1.45 -6.76
N GLY A 14 3.57 -1.63 -7.27
CA GLY A 14 4.80 -1.17 -6.62
C GLY A 14 4.82 0.34 -6.37
N PHE A 15 4.27 1.14 -7.29
CA PHE A 15 4.06 2.58 -7.06
C PHE A 15 3.13 2.85 -5.87
N HIS A 16 2.03 2.09 -5.72
CA HIS A 16 1.14 2.24 -4.57
C HIS A 16 1.82 1.85 -3.25
N VAL A 17 2.64 0.79 -3.25
CA VAL A 17 3.45 0.41 -2.09
C VAL A 17 4.39 1.55 -1.69
N LEU A 18 5.05 2.20 -2.65
CA LEU A 18 5.91 3.35 -2.38
C LEU A 18 5.13 4.51 -1.73
N VAL A 19 3.98 4.88 -2.30
CA VAL A 19 3.11 5.93 -1.76
C VAL A 19 2.63 5.59 -0.35
N GLY A 20 2.20 4.35 -0.11
CA GLY A 20 1.78 3.88 1.20
C GLY A 20 2.90 3.94 2.23
N THR A 21 4.13 3.62 1.80
CA THR A 21 5.30 3.63 2.69
C THR A 21 5.67 5.05 3.10
N ILE A 22 5.62 5.99 2.15
CA ILE A 22 5.79 7.42 2.42
C ILE A 22 4.71 7.90 3.38
N PHE A 23 3.45 7.51 3.16
CA PHE A 23 2.33 7.93 4.00
C PHE A 23 2.47 7.43 5.45
N LEU A 24 2.80 6.15 5.63
CA LEU A 24 3.11 5.58 6.95
C LEU A 24 4.32 6.24 7.60
N THR A 25 5.37 6.54 6.82
CA THR A 25 6.55 7.26 7.30
C THR A 25 6.19 8.66 7.82
N VAL A 26 5.34 9.39 7.11
CA VAL A 26 4.80 10.68 7.58
C VAL A 26 4.00 10.51 8.87
N CYS A 27 3.13 9.50 8.95
CA CYS A 27 2.39 9.20 10.17
C CYS A 27 3.34 8.81 11.33
N LEU A 28 4.41 8.06 11.09
CA LEU A 28 5.42 7.76 12.11
C LEU A 28 6.04 9.05 12.67
N PHE A 29 6.51 9.96 11.80
CA PHE A 29 7.07 11.23 12.25
C PHE A 29 6.05 12.11 12.97
N ARG A 30 4.79 12.11 12.54
CA ARG A 30 3.70 12.83 13.24
C ARG A 30 3.39 12.22 14.61
N GLY A 31 3.43 10.89 14.73
CA GLY A 31 3.25 10.18 15.99
C GLY A 31 4.38 10.47 16.98
N LEU A 32 5.63 10.46 16.52
CA LEU A 32 6.79 10.81 17.35
C LEU A 32 6.76 12.26 17.84
N LYS A 33 6.16 13.18 17.07
CA LYS A 33 5.95 14.58 17.47
C LYS A 33 4.70 14.79 18.33
N GLY A 34 3.95 13.73 18.67
CA GLY A 34 2.76 13.81 19.51
C GLY A 34 1.55 14.45 18.82
N HIS A 35 1.48 14.47 17.49
CA HIS A 35 0.38 15.09 16.73
C HIS A 35 -0.90 14.24 16.69
N PHE A 36 -0.91 13.07 17.33
CA PHE A 36 -2.05 12.18 17.40
C PHE A 36 -2.52 12.04 18.85
N THR A 37 -3.82 12.15 19.05
CA THR A 37 -4.48 11.82 20.31
C THR A 37 -5.36 10.58 20.11
N ALA A 38 -5.73 9.93 21.21
CA ALA A 38 -6.58 8.72 21.18
C ALA A 38 -7.91 8.95 20.45
N ASP A 39 -8.45 10.17 20.47
CA ASP A 39 -9.71 10.50 19.78
C ASP A 39 -9.50 11.17 18.40
N HIS A 40 -8.30 11.68 18.11
CA HIS A 40 -8.03 12.44 16.89
C HIS A 40 -6.75 11.99 16.18
N HIS A 41 -6.87 10.90 15.42
CA HIS A 41 -5.78 10.25 14.69
C HIS A 41 -6.19 9.76 13.28
N PHE A 42 -7.16 10.43 12.65
CA PHE A 42 -7.68 10.07 11.32
C PHE A 42 -6.59 9.93 10.24
N GLY A 43 -5.52 10.75 10.31
CA GLY A 43 -4.41 10.64 9.37
C GLY A 43 -3.68 9.29 9.44
N PHE A 44 -3.57 8.71 10.63
CA PHE A 44 -3.04 7.36 10.82
C PHE A 44 -4.05 6.30 10.37
N GLU A 45 -5.34 6.50 10.68
CA GLU A 45 -6.40 5.60 10.23
C GLU A 45 -6.43 5.49 8.71
N ALA A 46 -6.44 6.61 7.98
CA ALA A 46 -6.41 6.64 6.52
C ALA A 46 -5.15 5.96 5.95
N ALA A 47 -4.00 6.09 6.60
CA ALA A 47 -2.78 5.39 6.20
C ALA A 47 -2.89 3.88 6.39
N ALA A 48 -3.54 3.42 7.48
CA ALA A 48 -3.81 2.00 7.71
C ALA A 48 -4.78 1.42 6.67
N TRP A 49 -5.87 2.13 6.36
CA TRP A 49 -6.81 1.73 5.29
C TRP A 49 -6.10 1.63 3.94
N TYR A 50 -5.26 2.62 3.61
CA TYR A 50 -4.49 2.59 2.36
C TYR A 50 -3.52 1.40 2.32
N TRP A 51 -2.84 1.10 3.43
CA TRP A 51 -1.91 -0.02 3.51
C TRP A 51 -2.62 -1.38 3.33
N HIS A 52 -3.77 -1.57 3.99
CA HIS A 52 -4.57 -2.79 3.81
C HIS A 52 -5.13 -2.92 2.39
N PHE A 53 -5.53 -1.82 1.75
CA PHE A 53 -5.92 -1.84 0.34
C PHE A 53 -4.78 -2.36 -0.54
N VAL A 54 -3.56 -1.83 -0.35
CA VAL A 54 -2.38 -2.28 -1.09
C VAL A 54 -2.13 -3.76 -0.87
N ASP A 55 -2.18 -4.24 0.37
CA ASP A 55 -1.98 -5.67 0.70
C ASP A 55 -3.01 -6.59 -0.01
N VAL A 56 -4.29 -6.23 0.03
CA VAL A 56 -5.34 -7.01 -0.66
C VAL A 56 -5.08 -7.08 -2.16
N VAL A 57 -4.72 -5.95 -2.81
CA VAL A 57 -4.38 -5.94 -4.24
C VAL A 57 -3.19 -6.85 -4.54
N TRP A 58 -2.19 -6.89 -3.65
CA TRP A 58 -1.04 -7.77 -3.81
C TRP A 58 -1.43 -9.25 -3.78
N LEU A 59 -2.30 -9.66 -2.84
CA LEU A 59 -2.77 -11.05 -2.76
C LEU A 59 -3.46 -11.48 -4.06
N PHE A 60 -4.30 -10.62 -4.64
CA PHE A 60 -4.92 -10.90 -5.94
C PHE A 60 -3.90 -10.98 -7.07
N LEU A 61 -2.93 -10.06 -7.13
CA LEU A 61 -1.87 -10.10 -8.15
C LEU A 61 -1.02 -11.37 -8.03
N PHE A 62 -0.67 -11.76 -6.80
CA PHE A 62 0.11 -12.97 -6.55
C PHE A 62 -0.61 -14.22 -7.06
N VAL A 63 -1.88 -14.41 -6.69
CA VAL A 63 -2.65 -15.58 -7.14
C VAL A 63 -2.86 -15.58 -8.66
N CYS A 64 -3.28 -14.45 -9.25
CA CYS A 64 -3.63 -14.40 -10.66
C CYS A 64 -2.41 -14.47 -11.60
N ILE A 65 -1.31 -13.81 -11.24
CA ILE A 65 -0.14 -13.67 -12.12
C ILE A 65 0.93 -14.71 -11.81
N TYR A 66 1.29 -14.89 -10.54
CA TYR A 66 2.44 -15.73 -10.17
C TYR A 66 2.05 -17.20 -9.97
N TRP A 67 0.83 -17.49 -9.52
CA TRP A 67 0.36 -18.87 -9.38
C TRP A 67 -0.34 -19.35 -10.65
N TRP A 68 -1.42 -18.68 -11.08
CA TRP A 68 -2.24 -19.16 -12.19
C TRP A 68 -1.68 -18.84 -13.58
N GLY A 69 -1.00 -17.71 -13.72
CA GLY A 69 -0.41 -17.25 -14.98
C GLY A 69 1.04 -17.66 -15.23
N GLY A 70 1.66 -18.35 -14.26
CA GLY A 70 3.04 -18.86 -14.31
C GLY A 70 3.16 -20.19 -15.06
#